data_AF-A0A2A4WSP7-F1
#
_entry.id   AF-A0A2A4WSP7-F1
#
_cell.length_a   1.000
_cell.length_b   1.000
_cell.length_c   1.000
_cell.angle_alpha   90.00
_cell.angle_beta   90.00
_cell.angle_gamma   90.00
#
_symmetry.space_group_name_H-M   'P 1'
#
loop_
_entity.id
_entity.type
_entity.pdbx_description
1 polymer ?
#
loop_
_entity_poly.entity_id
_entity_poly.type
_entity_poly.pdbx_seq_one_letter_code
_entity_poly.pdbx_strand_id
1 'polypeptide(L)'
;MKHTFFSFFYPFIFTGISFCFNGCVKYYDLLPSETPQASTKEIELSFISKSIEDVKFYREFVTEGIFNLLWKSPTNSNIILEMYASRRGLSLKQRERIIKKNQEMHNNYISFFVLAYILDTQRPDLHDTDPTWTMYLKTKDGHKVAPAKIKPMDMTPELATIFGKRNTNFKQLYYVKFPRKYRENHYKKVEIQHSFTVEKNNTVDTDEPNNPQKLENIKEIVVEKIHDIYDAEELTLVINSVELEEKIDWPIEPHRTGTLDLTEISESNKEGEFDEDFDWI
;
A
#
# COMPACT_ATOMS: atom_id res chain seq x y z
N MET A 1 24.86 87.00 10.27
CA MET A 1 24.05 87.13 9.04
C MET A 1 23.46 85.78 8.73
N LYS A 2 22.12 85.66 8.79
CA LYS A 2 21.41 84.38 8.76
C LYS A 2 21.00 84.04 7.33
N HIS A 3 21.38 82.84 6.89
CA HIS A 3 21.02 82.24 5.61
C HIS A 3 19.53 81.89 5.57
N THR A 4 18.79 82.52 4.66
CA THR A 4 17.43 82.14 4.26
C THR A 4 17.45 81.87 2.76
N PHE A 5 17.81 80.65 2.35
CA PHE A 5 17.80 80.23 0.94
C PHE A 5 17.32 78.77 0.74
N PHE A 6 16.56 78.22 1.70
CA PHE A 6 16.17 76.81 1.72
C PHE A 6 14.66 76.61 1.87
N SER A 7 13.83 77.25 1.05
CA SER A 7 12.36 77.12 1.15
C SER A 7 11.62 76.84 -0.17
N PHE A 8 12.29 76.85 -1.33
CA PHE A 8 11.58 76.75 -2.62
C PHE A 8 11.56 75.35 -3.28
N PHE A 9 12.28 74.35 -2.76
CA PHE A 9 12.35 73.02 -3.37
C PHE A 9 11.46 71.94 -2.72
N TYR A 10 10.84 72.22 -1.56
CA TYR A 10 10.01 71.23 -0.85
C TYR A 10 8.67 70.85 -1.52
N PRO A 11 7.95 71.72 -2.26
CA PRO A 11 6.63 71.33 -2.79
C PRO A 11 6.69 70.40 -4.01
N PHE A 12 7.82 70.34 -4.72
CA PHE A 12 8.00 69.46 -5.89
C PHE A 12 8.32 68.01 -5.51
N ILE A 13 9.00 67.79 -4.38
CA ILE A 13 9.31 66.43 -3.91
C ILE A 13 8.05 65.74 -3.36
N PHE A 14 7.17 66.49 -2.69
CA PHE A 14 5.94 65.94 -2.11
C PHE A 14 4.89 65.52 -3.16
N THR A 15 4.83 66.23 -4.30
CA THR A 15 3.90 65.90 -5.40
C THR A 15 4.34 64.68 -6.19
N GLY A 16 5.65 64.47 -6.38
CA GLY A 16 6.19 63.27 -7.04
C GLY A 16 5.94 61.98 -6.24
N ILE A 17 6.08 62.05 -4.91
CA ILE A 17 5.88 60.88 -4.04
C ILE A 17 4.42 60.41 -4.00
N SER A 18 3.44 61.33 -4.04
CA SER A 18 2.01 60.96 -4.08
C SER A 18 1.59 60.24 -5.37
N PHE A 19 2.31 60.41 -6.48
CA PHE A 19 2.00 59.70 -7.72
C PHE A 19 2.47 58.23 -7.71
N CYS A 20 3.49 57.91 -6.91
CA CYS A 20 4.00 56.54 -6.78
C CYS A 20 3.10 55.63 -5.93
N PHE A 21 2.17 56.17 -5.14
CA PHE A 21 1.29 55.37 -4.27
C PHE A 21 -0.09 55.04 -4.87
N ASN A 22 -0.49 55.67 -5.97
CA ASN A 22 -1.77 55.37 -6.64
C ASN A 22 -1.71 54.19 -7.62
N GLY A 23 -0.52 53.58 -7.81
CA GLY A 23 -0.29 52.49 -8.77
C GLY A 23 -0.16 51.09 -8.16
N CYS A 24 -0.37 50.93 -6.84
CA CYS A 24 -0.39 49.60 -6.21
C CYS A 24 -1.69 48.87 -6.59
N VAL A 25 -1.76 48.38 -7.83
CA VAL A 25 -2.66 47.29 -8.18
C VAL A 25 -2.32 46.17 -7.22
N LYS A 26 -3.33 45.76 -6.47
CA LYS A 26 -3.22 44.69 -5.50
C LYS A 26 -2.78 43.45 -6.26
N TYR A 27 -1.54 43.02 -6.07
CA TYR A 27 -0.93 41.91 -6.79
C TYR A 27 -1.77 40.61 -6.69
N TYR A 28 -2.56 40.49 -5.62
CA TYR A 28 -3.52 39.40 -5.44
C TYR A 28 -4.70 39.40 -6.41
N ASP A 29 -5.02 40.52 -7.07
CA ASP A 29 -6.07 40.58 -8.11
C ASP A 29 -5.55 40.11 -9.49
N LEU A 30 -4.23 40.15 -9.71
CA LEU A 30 -3.58 39.67 -10.95
C LEU A 30 -3.13 38.21 -10.88
N LEU A 31 -2.86 37.72 -9.66
CA LEU A 31 -2.45 36.34 -9.39
C LEU A 31 -3.37 35.28 -10.02
N PRO A 32 -4.72 35.39 -9.98
CA PRO A 32 -5.59 34.38 -10.56
C PRO A 32 -5.51 34.30 -12.09
N SER A 33 -5.21 35.43 -12.76
CA SER A 33 -5.12 35.49 -14.22
C SER A 33 -3.76 35.08 -14.77
N GLU A 34 -2.68 35.35 -14.02
CA GLU A 34 -1.31 35.01 -14.44
C GLU A 34 -0.92 33.60 -14.00
N THR A 35 -1.44 33.17 -12.85
CA THR A 35 -1.32 31.81 -12.35
C THR A 35 -2.74 31.29 -12.11
N PRO A 36 -3.40 30.68 -13.10
CA PRO A 36 -4.65 29.97 -12.86
C PRO A 36 -4.37 28.83 -11.89
N GLN A 37 -4.43 29.13 -10.59
CA GLN A 37 -4.35 28.13 -9.54
C GLN A 37 -5.60 27.26 -9.71
N ALA A 38 -5.39 25.95 -9.81
CA ALA A 38 -6.50 25.01 -9.89
C ALA A 38 -7.46 25.32 -8.74
N SER A 39 -8.74 25.53 -9.08
CA SER A 39 -9.78 25.73 -8.07
C SER A 39 -9.65 24.62 -7.05
N THR A 40 -9.51 24.97 -5.76
CA THR A 40 -9.44 24.00 -4.66
C THR A 40 -10.74 23.21 -4.64
N LYS A 41 -10.79 22.11 -5.39
CA LYS A 41 -11.88 21.16 -5.31
C LYS A 41 -11.73 20.50 -3.95
N GLU A 42 -12.68 20.73 -3.07
CA GLU A 42 -12.73 20.05 -1.78
C GLU A 42 -13.00 18.57 -2.07
N ILE A 43 -11.94 17.77 -2.03
CA ILE A 43 -12.04 16.32 -2.18
C ILE A 43 -12.62 15.79 -0.86
N GLU A 44 -13.71 15.02 -0.92
CA GLU A 44 -14.32 14.38 0.25
C GLU A 44 -13.42 13.26 0.82
N LEU A 45 -12.30 13.64 1.44
CA LEU A 45 -11.38 12.72 2.12
C LEU A 45 -12.06 11.97 3.27
N SER A 46 -13.15 12.54 3.80
CA SER A 46 -13.95 11.92 4.85
C SER A 46 -14.50 10.56 4.42
N PHE A 47 -14.88 10.38 3.15
CA PHE A 47 -15.39 9.11 2.63
C PHE A 47 -14.30 8.03 2.62
N ILE A 48 -13.12 8.35 2.09
CA ILE A 48 -12.01 7.38 2.03
C ILE A 48 -11.48 7.03 3.40
N SER A 49 -11.36 8.03 4.29
CA SER A 49 -10.84 7.80 5.65
C SER A 49 -11.69 6.81 6.46
N LYS A 50 -12.98 6.69 6.13
CA LYS A 50 -13.90 5.70 6.71
C LYS A 50 -13.75 4.30 6.12
N SER A 51 -13.10 4.19 4.95
CA SER A 51 -12.79 2.91 4.31
C SER A 51 -11.46 2.31 4.78
N ILE A 52 -10.79 2.97 5.73
CA ILE A 52 -9.54 2.47 6.33
C ILE A 52 -9.90 1.64 7.55
N GLU A 53 -9.57 0.36 7.51
CA GLU A 53 -9.74 -0.57 8.62
C GLU A 53 -8.47 -0.67 9.45
N ASP A 54 -8.62 -0.64 10.77
CA ASP A 54 -7.52 -0.69 11.72
C ASP A 54 -7.50 -2.05 12.43
N VAL A 55 -6.43 -2.82 12.22
CA VAL A 55 -6.26 -4.17 12.77
C VAL A 55 -5.04 -4.19 13.67
N LYS A 56 -5.19 -4.72 14.89
CA LYS A 56 -4.10 -4.82 15.88
C LYS A 56 -3.98 -6.25 16.36
N PHE A 57 -2.75 -6.72 16.41
CA PHE A 57 -2.38 -8.05 16.89
C PHE A 57 -1.72 -7.93 18.24
N TYR A 58 -2.18 -8.75 19.18
CA TYR A 58 -1.67 -8.82 20.54
C TYR A 58 -1.20 -10.23 20.87
N ARG A 59 -0.06 -10.33 21.52
CA ARG A 59 0.39 -11.52 22.23
C ARG A 59 0.42 -11.16 23.71
N GLU A 60 -0.54 -11.73 24.45
CA GLU A 60 -0.78 -11.39 25.86
C GLU A 60 -1.08 -9.90 26.04
N PHE A 61 -0.10 -9.11 26.49
CA PHE A 61 -0.19 -7.66 26.70
C PHE A 61 0.72 -6.85 25.78
N VAL A 62 1.42 -7.52 24.86
CA VAL A 62 2.35 -6.88 23.91
C VAL A 62 1.66 -6.77 22.55
N THR A 63 1.73 -5.58 21.94
CA THR A 63 1.29 -5.40 20.55
C THR A 63 2.36 -5.98 19.64
N GLU A 64 2.01 -6.87 18.74
CA GLU A 64 2.97 -7.48 17.81
C GLU A 64 2.95 -6.82 16.45
N GLY A 65 1.75 -6.39 16.03
CA GLY A 65 1.51 -5.84 14.72
C GLY A 65 0.33 -4.87 14.73
N ILE A 66 0.46 -3.79 13.97
CA ILE A 66 -0.64 -2.86 13.67
C ILE A 66 -0.72 -2.73 12.15
N PHE A 67 -1.87 -3.04 11.58
CA PHE A 67 -2.13 -2.95 10.15
C PHE A 67 -3.26 -1.97 9.90
N ASN A 68 -3.08 -1.05 8.96
CA ASN A 68 -4.15 -0.18 8.46
C ASN A 68 -4.39 -0.53 7.00
N LEU A 69 -5.60 -0.98 6.71
CA LEU A 69 -5.97 -1.56 5.43
C LEU A 69 -6.85 -0.56 4.69
N LEU A 70 -6.41 -0.14 3.51
CA LEU A 70 -7.23 0.63 2.60
C LEU A 70 -7.54 -0.23 1.38
N TRP A 71 -8.81 -0.61 1.24
CA TRP A 71 -9.27 -1.30 0.04
C TRP A 71 -9.21 -0.36 -1.16
N LYS A 72 -8.51 -0.80 -2.22
CA LYS A 72 -8.41 -0.10 -3.50
C LYS A 72 -9.68 -0.36 -4.31
N SER A 73 -10.83 0.08 -3.79
CA SER A 73 -12.10 0.03 -4.51
C SER A 73 -12.07 0.93 -5.76
N PRO A 74 -12.97 0.74 -6.75
CA PRO A 74 -13.10 1.66 -7.88
C PRO A 74 -13.29 3.12 -7.46
N THR A 75 -14.11 3.35 -6.44
CA THR A 75 -14.36 4.69 -5.88
C THR A 75 -13.10 5.28 -5.24
N ASN A 76 -12.44 4.54 -4.34
CA ASN A 76 -11.24 5.02 -3.65
C ASN A 76 -10.09 5.26 -4.63
N SER A 77 -9.94 4.39 -5.63
CA SER A 77 -8.91 4.57 -6.66
C SER A 77 -9.15 5.79 -7.50
N ASN A 78 -10.38 6.05 -7.94
CA ASN A 78 -10.66 7.24 -8.76
C ASN A 78 -10.30 8.52 -8.00
N ILE A 79 -10.52 8.56 -6.68
CA ILE A 79 -10.16 9.72 -5.87
C ILE A 79 -8.62 9.82 -5.73
N ILE A 80 -7.92 8.71 -5.45
CA ILE A 80 -6.44 8.69 -5.40
C ILE A 80 -5.86 9.16 -6.74
N LEU A 81 -6.39 8.68 -7.86
CA LEU A 81 -6.00 9.06 -9.21
C LEU A 81 -6.30 10.53 -9.51
N GLU A 82 -7.42 11.05 -9.02
CA GLU A 82 -7.76 12.47 -9.15
C GLU A 82 -6.79 13.35 -8.35
N MET A 83 -6.43 12.95 -7.13
CA MET A 83 -5.39 13.63 -6.33
C MET A 83 -4.04 13.61 -7.07
N TYR A 84 -3.66 12.46 -7.60
CA TYR A 84 -2.43 12.28 -8.37
C TYR A 84 -2.40 13.15 -9.63
N ALA A 85 -3.47 13.10 -10.43
CA ALA A 85 -3.58 13.89 -11.66
C ALA A 85 -3.57 15.39 -11.39
N SER A 86 -4.26 15.82 -10.33
CA SER A 86 -4.32 17.24 -9.92
C SER A 86 -2.95 17.73 -9.46
N ARG A 87 -2.24 16.95 -8.64
CA ARG A 87 -0.89 17.29 -8.16
C ARG A 87 0.13 17.39 -9.30
N ARG A 88 0.00 16.52 -10.31
CA ARG A 88 0.90 16.47 -11.47
C ARG A 88 0.49 17.40 -12.61
N GLY A 89 -0.66 18.08 -12.51
CA GLY A 89 -1.18 18.93 -13.59
C GLY A 89 -1.47 18.17 -14.89
N LEU A 90 -1.93 16.92 -14.79
CA LEU A 90 -2.18 16.09 -15.97
C LEU A 90 -3.35 16.63 -16.79
N SER A 91 -3.24 16.49 -18.11
CA SER A 91 -4.35 16.81 -19.02
C SER A 91 -5.55 15.89 -18.82
N LEU A 92 -6.75 16.35 -19.18
CA LEU A 92 -7.98 15.55 -19.09
C LEU A 92 -7.85 14.20 -19.81
N LYS A 93 -7.24 14.19 -21.00
CA LYS A 93 -7.00 12.97 -21.78
C LYS A 93 -6.06 11.98 -21.07
N GLN A 94 -5.01 12.46 -20.41
CA GLN A 94 -4.10 11.60 -19.64
C GLN A 94 -4.80 11.02 -18.41
N ARG A 95 -5.56 11.85 -17.69
CA ARG A 95 -6.35 11.43 -16.54
C ARG A 95 -7.34 10.32 -16.90
N GLU A 96 -8.10 10.50 -17.98
CA GLU A 96 -9.05 9.48 -18.46
C GLU A 96 -8.37 8.17 -18.85
N ARG A 97 -7.19 8.23 -19.48
CA ARG A 97 -6.40 7.03 -19.81
C ARG A 97 -5.97 6.26 -18.57
N ILE A 98 -5.48 6.97 -17.53
CA ILE A 98 -5.05 6.34 -16.28
C ILE A 98 -6.25 5.72 -15.55
N ILE A 99 -7.37 6.44 -15.45
CA ILE A 99 -8.61 5.92 -14.84
C ILE A 99 -9.08 4.66 -15.57
N LYS A 100 -9.10 4.69 -16.91
CA LYS A 100 -9.51 3.53 -17.70
C LYS A 100 -8.59 2.32 -17.46
N LYS A 101 -7.26 2.52 -17.49
CA LYS A 101 -6.29 1.45 -17.20
C LYS A 101 -6.50 0.88 -15.79
N ASN A 102 -6.73 1.73 -14.81
CA ASN A 102 -6.98 1.27 -13.44
C ASN A 102 -8.30 0.47 -13.32
N GLN A 103 -9.35 0.85 -14.05
CA GLN A 103 -10.59 0.06 -14.13
C GLN A 103 -10.35 -1.31 -14.75
N GLU A 104 -9.54 -1.41 -15.80
CA GLU A 104 -9.15 -2.68 -16.42
C GLU A 104 -8.39 -3.57 -15.42
N MET A 105 -7.52 -2.98 -14.58
CA MET A 105 -6.81 -3.71 -13.51
C MET A 105 -7.74 -4.23 -12.42
N HIS A 106 -8.74 -3.45 -12.01
CA HIS A 106 -9.74 -3.87 -11.01
C HIS A 106 -10.62 -5.04 -11.46
N ASN A 107 -10.79 -5.22 -12.77
CA ASN A 107 -11.52 -6.38 -13.30
C ASN A 107 -10.73 -7.69 -13.11
N ASN A 108 -9.41 -7.60 -13.01
CA ASN A 108 -8.52 -8.75 -12.90
C ASN A 108 -8.09 -9.01 -11.45
N TYR A 109 -7.91 -7.95 -10.65
CA TYR A 109 -7.34 -8.03 -9.32
C TYR A 109 -8.14 -7.25 -8.28
N ILE A 110 -8.23 -7.82 -7.08
CA ILE A 110 -8.66 -7.13 -5.86
C ILE A 110 -7.40 -6.67 -5.16
N SER A 111 -7.27 -5.38 -4.90
CA SER A 111 -6.01 -4.83 -4.39
C SER A 111 -6.21 -4.02 -3.09
N PHE A 112 -5.19 -4.02 -2.24
CA PHE A 112 -5.17 -3.31 -0.97
C PHE A 112 -3.87 -2.52 -0.81
N PHE A 113 -3.99 -1.35 -0.22
CA PHE A 113 -2.86 -0.65 0.39
C PHE A 113 -2.83 -1.02 1.87
N VAL A 114 -1.74 -1.64 2.30
CA VAL A 114 -1.58 -2.13 3.67
C VAL A 114 -0.43 -1.38 4.32
N LEU A 115 -0.76 -0.59 5.34
CA LEU A 115 0.23 0.13 6.13
C LEU A 115 0.51 -0.69 7.40
N ALA A 116 1.68 -1.31 7.47
CA ALA A 116 2.03 -2.27 8.51
C ALA A 116 3.10 -1.72 9.46
N TYR A 117 2.87 -1.85 10.76
CA TYR A 117 3.88 -1.71 11.81
C TYR A 117 4.07 -3.08 12.44
N ILE A 118 5.22 -3.70 12.24
CA ILE A 118 5.57 -4.99 12.82
C ILE A 118 6.66 -4.72 13.86
N LEU A 119 6.38 -5.05 15.12
CA LEU A 119 7.28 -4.73 16.25
C LEU A 119 8.42 -5.73 16.41
N ASP A 120 8.29 -6.91 15.81
CA ASP A 120 9.31 -7.95 15.91
C ASP A 120 10.46 -7.65 14.93
N THR A 121 11.59 -7.20 15.46
CA THR A 121 12.79 -6.83 14.71
C THR A 121 13.51 -8.03 14.11
N GLN A 122 13.23 -9.25 14.58
CA GLN A 122 13.86 -10.46 14.05
C GLN A 122 13.06 -11.11 12.94
N ARG A 123 11.83 -10.65 12.70
CA ARG A 123 10.92 -11.31 11.77
C ARG A 123 10.98 -10.70 10.37
N PRO A 124 10.94 -11.55 9.34
CA PRO A 124 10.97 -11.15 7.94
C PRO A 124 9.76 -10.26 7.57
N ASP A 125 9.99 -9.39 6.60
CA ASP A 125 8.98 -8.51 6.02
C ASP A 125 7.87 -9.34 5.33
N LEU A 126 6.71 -8.72 5.10
CA LEU A 126 5.56 -9.37 4.44
C LEU A 126 5.85 -9.92 3.03
N HIS A 127 6.95 -9.49 2.41
CA HIS A 127 7.32 -9.85 1.05
C HIS A 127 8.44 -10.89 0.96
N ASP A 128 8.98 -11.32 2.11
CA ASP A 128 10.03 -12.32 2.16
C ASP A 128 9.50 -13.72 1.79
N THR A 129 10.41 -14.63 1.49
CA THR A 129 10.08 -16.00 1.04
C THR A 129 9.42 -16.86 2.12
N ASP A 130 9.70 -16.58 3.40
CA ASP A 130 9.10 -17.25 4.56
C ASP A 130 8.60 -16.22 5.58
N PRO A 131 7.52 -15.49 5.26
CA PRO A 131 7.08 -14.38 6.07
C PRO A 131 6.35 -14.91 7.32
N THR A 132 6.70 -14.38 8.49
CA THR A 132 5.98 -14.74 9.72
C THR A 132 4.51 -14.32 9.69
N TRP A 133 4.23 -13.26 8.93
CA TRP A 133 2.90 -12.72 8.74
C TRP A 133 2.40 -13.10 7.35
N THR A 134 1.27 -13.78 7.29
CA THR A 134 0.62 -14.14 6.03
C THR A 134 -0.72 -13.44 5.90
N MET A 135 -1.10 -13.12 4.67
CA MET A 135 -2.40 -12.53 4.36
C MET A 135 -3.14 -13.41 3.36
N TYR A 136 -4.44 -13.54 3.49
CA TYR A 136 -5.28 -14.22 2.51
C TYR A 136 -6.66 -13.59 2.45
N LEU A 137 -7.27 -13.64 1.27
CA LEU A 137 -8.63 -13.20 1.07
C LEU A 137 -9.58 -14.40 1.27
N LYS A 138 -10.48 -14.29 2.24
CA LYS A 138 -11.53 -15.27 2.50
C LYS A 138 -12.79 -14.89 1.73
N THR A 139 -13.28 -15.80 0.90
CA THR A 139 -14.55 -15.64 0.17
C THR A 139 -15.75 -15.96 1.05
N LYS A 140 -16.96 -15.63 0.60
CA LYS A 140 -18.23 -16.03 1.24
C LYS A 140 -18.32 -17.53 1.53
N ASP A 141 -17.81 -18.35 0.61
CA ASP A 141 -17.82 -19.81 0.72
C ASP A 141 -16.75 -20.35 1.69
N GLY A 142 -15.95 -19.46 2.29
CA GLY A 142 -14.90 -19.79 3.24
C GLY A 142 -13.56 -20.17 2.59
N HIS A 143 -13.45 -20.13 1.26
CA HIS A 143 -12.19 -20.39 0.57
C HIS A 143 -11.16 -19.30 0.85
N LYS A 144 -9.92 -19.72 1.10
CA LYS A 144 -8.76 -18.82 1.31
C LYS A 144 -8.02 -18.65 -0.02
N VAL A 145 -7.86 -17.41 -0.46
CA VAL A 145 -7.13 -17.03 -1.67
C VAL A 145 -5.85 -16.32 -1.27
N ALA A 146 -4.71 -16.90 -1.63
CA ALA A 146 -3.41 -16.28 -1.40
C ALA A 146 -3.22 -15.05 -2.30
N PRO A 147 -2.43 -14.05 -1.87
CA PRO A 147 -2.10 -12.90 -2.70
C PRO A 147 -1.26 -13.35 -3.88
N ALA A 148 -1.54 -12.80 -5.06
CA ALA A 148 -0.72 -12.99 -6.26
C ALA A 148 0.60 -12.19 -6.16
N LYS A 149 0.58 -11.05 -5.46
CA LYS A 149 1.76 -10.19 -5.29
C LYS A 149 1.65 -9.38 -4.01
N ILE A 150 2.72 -9.35 -3.23
CA ILE A 150 2.95 -8.41 -2.13
C ILE A 150 4.20 -7.62 -2.50
N LYS A 151 4.07 -6.31 -2.68
CA LYS A 151 5.20 -5.43 -3.03
C LYS A 151 5.34 -4.33 -1.97
N PRO A 152 6.50 -4.18 -1.29
CA PRO A 152 6.75 -3.01 -0.47
C PRO A 152 6.79 -1.76 -1.37
N MET A 153 6.29 -0.65 -0.86
CA MET A 153 6.11 0.56 -1.63
C MET A 153 6.42 1.81 -0.80
N ASP A 154 6.97 2.82 -1.45
CA ASP A 154 7.15 4.13 -0.83
C ASP A 154 5.83 4.84 -0.59
N MET A 155 5.76 5.58 0.52
CA MET A 155 4.59 6.37 0.87
C MET A 155 4.43 7.56 -0.09
N THR A 156 3.36 7.55 -0.89
CA THR A 156 3.07 8.65 -1.82
C THR A 156 2.32 9.78 -1.09
N PRO A 157 2.43 11.04 -1.53
CA PRO A 157 1.74 12.14 -0.86
C PRO A 157 0.20 11.99 -0.82
N GLU A 158 -0.40 11.36 -1.82
CA GLU A 158 -1.82 11.04 -1.84
C GLU A 158 -2.18 10.08 -0.73
N LEU A 159 -1.43 8.97 -0.62
CA LEU A 159 -1.65 7.97 0.43
C LEU A 159 -1.31 8.52 1.82
N ALA A 160 -0.26 9.34 1.95
CA ALA A 160 0.07 10.01 3.20
C ALA A 160 -1.08 10.91 3.68
N THR A 161 -1.72 11.62 2.75
CA THR A 161 -2.89 12.46 3.04
C THR A 161 -4.08 11.60 3.47
N ILE A 162 -4.32 10.47 2.81
CA ILE A 162 -5.43 9.56 3.10
C ILE A 162 -5.25 8.84 4.44
N PHE A 163 -4.08 8.26 4.69
CA PHE A 163 -3.78 7.60 5.97
C PHE A 163 -3.66 8.60 7.13
N GLY A 164 -3.29 9.85 6.84
CA GLY A 164 -3.22 10.94 7.81
C GLY A 164 -2.36 10.57 9.01
N LYS A 165 -2.93 10.68 10.22
CA LYS A 165 -2.23 10.38 11.48
C LYS A 165 -1.84 8.91 11.64
N ARG A 166 -2.39 8.00 10.84
CA ARG A 166 -2.02 6.58 10.86
C ARG A 166 -0.66 6.35 10.22
N ASN A 167 -0.23 7.23 9.31
CA ASN A 167 1.09 7.21 8.72
C ASN A 167 2.13 7.65 9.76
N THR A 168 2.99 6.73 10.18
CA THR A 168 4.10 6.98 11.09
C THR A 168 5.39 6.47 10.45
N ASN A 169 6.54 7.01 10.86
CA ASN A 169 7.84 6.61 10.31
C ASN A 169 8.22 5.14 10.59
N PHE A 170 7.49 4.48 11.49
CA PHE A 170 7.71 3.08 11.83
C PHE A 170 6.89 2.13 10.96
N LYS A 171 6.00 2.66 10.11
CA LYS A 171 5.12 1.85 9.27
C LYS A 171 5.67 1.75 7.86
N GLN A 172 5.64 0.53 7.33
CA GLN A 172 5.95 0.24 5.93
C GLN A 172 4.65 0.08 5.15
N LEU A 173 4.57 0.72 3.98
CA LEU A 173 3.45 0.57 3.06
C LEU A 173 3.71 -0.62 2.14
N TYR A 174 2.67 -1.43 1.95
CA TYR A 174 2.65 -2.57 1.04
C TYR A 174 1.47 -2.44 0.08
N TYR A 175 1.69 -2.87 -1.15
CA TYR A 175 0.64 -3.05 -2.15
C TYR A 175 0.40 -4.55 -2.35
N VAL A 176 -0.81 -4.99 -2.00
CA VAL A 176 -1.20 -6.41 -2.00
C VAL A 176 -2.24 -6.64 -3.08
N LYS A 177 -1.98 -7.54 -4.03
CA LYS A 177 -2.88 -7.93 -5.12
C LYS A 177 -3.39 -9.35 -4.92
N PHE A 178 -4.70 -9.56 -5.06
CA PHE A 178 -5.37 -10.86 -5.09
C PHE A 178 -6.01 -11.07 -6.47
N PRO A 179 -5.96 -12.28 -7.05
CA PRO A 179 -6.64 -12.57 -8.30
C PRO A 179 -8.17 -12.59 -8.09
N ARG A 180 -8.94 -11.87 -8.92
CA ARG A 180 -10.41 -11.84 -8.84
C ARG A 180 -11.05 -13.10 -9.43
N LYS A 181 -10.51 -13.58 -10.56
CA LYS A 181 -10.98 -14.81 -11.20
C LYS A 181 -10.32 -16.03 -10.54
N TYR A 182 -10.88 -16.48 -9.42
CA TYR A 182 -10.57 -17.80 -8.87
C TYR A 182 -11.27 -18.93 -9.68
N ARG A 183 -12.27 -18.57 -10.49
CA ARG A 183 -13.07 -19.50 -11.30
C ARG A 183 -12.30 -19.88 -12.58
N GLU A 184 -11.69 -21.08 -12.56
CA GLU A 184 -11.70 -22.12 -13.63
C GLU A 184 -10.38 -22.89 -13.79
N ASN A 185 -9.20 -22.31 -13.52
CA ASN A 185 -7.93 -22.97 -13.87
C ASN A 185 -7.13 -23.59 -12.70
N HIS A 186 -7.49 -23.36 -11.43
CA HIS A 186 -6.71 -23.86 -10.27
C HIS A 186 -7.25 -25.13 -9.60
N TYR A 187 -8.21 -25.83 -10.20
CA TYR A 187 -8.38 -27.28 -9.95
C TYR A 187 -7.45 -28.15 -10.79
N LYS A 188 -6.50 -27.56 -11.54
CA LYS A 188 -5.26 -28.27 -11.84
C LYS A 188 -4.45 -28.30 -10.55
N LYS A 189 -4.80 -29.27 -9.69
CA LYS A 189 -4.03 -29.86 -8.60
C LYS A 189 -2.73 -29.07 -8.42
N VAL A 190 -2.75 -28.02 -7.59
CA VAL A 190 -1.53 -27.67 -6.87
C VAL A 190 -1.31 -28.88 -5.97
N GLU A 191 -0.71 -29.90 -6.55
CA GLU A 191 0.06 -30.89 -5.85
C GLU A 191 1.15 -30.02 -5.24
N ILE A 192 0.83 -29.48 -4.05
CA ILE A 192 1.83 -28.97 -3.16
C ILE A 192 2.76 -30.17 -3.01
N GLN A 193 3.89 -30.17 -3.72
CA GLN A 193 5.01 -31.04 -3.44
C GLN A 193 5.60 -30.60 -2.09
N HIS A 194 4.80 -30.74 -1.05
CA HIS A 194 5.27 -31.18 0.24
C HIS A 194 4.83 -32.64 0.30
N SER A 195 5.55 -33.50 -0.43
CA SER A 195 5.51 -34.94 -0.17
C SER A 195 6.16 -35.17 1.19
N PHE A 196 5.40 -34.99 2.26
CA PHE A 196 5.59 -35.79 3.45
C PHE A 196 4.79 -37.07 3.22
N THR A 197 5.44 -38.08 2.64
CA THR A 197 4.95 -39.45 2.75
C THR A 197 5.12 -39.84 4.22
N VAL A 198 4.09 -39.62 5.02
CA VAL A 198 3.95 -40.34 6.28
C VAL A 198 3.54 -41.75 5.89
N GLU A 199 4.52 -42.63 5.72
CA GLU A 199 4.27 -44.06 5.75
C GLU A 199 3.65 -44.40 7.10
N LYS A 200 2.32 -44.58 7.11
CA LYS A 200 1.66 -45.37 8.14
C LYS A 200 2.10 -46.82 7.95
N ASN A 201 3.20 -47.16 8.58
CA ASN A 201 3.44 -48.50 9.09
C ASN A 201 4.23 -48.32 10.37
N ASN A 202 3.51 -48.35 11.49
CA ASN A 202 3.75 -49.29 12.57
C ASN A 202 2.82 -48.92 13.72
N THR A 203 2.07 -49.91 14.17
CA THR A 203 1.64 -50.02 15.56
C THR A 203 2.84 -49.73 16.45
N VAL A 204 2.87 -48.54 17.05
CA VAL A 204 3.82 -48.22 18.11
C VAL A 204 3.21 -48.82 19.38
N ASP A 205 3.74 -49.98 19.76
CA ASP A 205 3.86 -50.33 21.16
C ASP A 205 4.54 -49.16 21.86
N THR A 206 3.84 -48.64 22.86
CA THR A 206 4.33 -47.70 23.86
C THR A 206 5.61 -48.25 24.47
N ASP A 207 6.76 -47.60 24.24
CA ASP A 207 7.90 -47.52 25.18
C ASP A 207 9.09 -46.71 24.59
N GLU A 208 8.86 -45.50 24.04
CA GLU A 208 9.98 -44.59 23.78
C GLU A 208 9.67 -43.14 24.23
N PRO A 209 10.27 -42.68 25.34
CA PRO A 209 10.24 -41.29 25.76
C PRO A 209 11.37 -40.56 25.01
N ASN A 210 11.04 -39.71 24.03
CA ASN A 210 11.83 -38.52 23.59
C ASN A 210 11.58 -38.12 22.13
N ASN A 211 10.32 -37.91 21.72
CA ASN A 211 10.05 -37.15 20.50
C ASN A 211 9.17 -35.94 20.81
N PRO A 212 9.73 -34.72 20.95
CA PRO A 212 8.92 -33.54 21.14
C PRO A 212 8.16 -33.24 19.84
N GLN A 213 6.85 -33.49 19.85
CA GLN A 213 5.94 -33.02 18.82
C GLN A 213 5.95 -31.48 18.81
N LYS A 214 6.24 -30.89 17.65
CA LYS A 214 6.20 -29.45 17.43
C LYS A 214 4.74 -29.00 17.44
N LEU A 215 4.36 -28.14 18.39
CA LEU A 215 3.04 -27.54 18.46
C LEU A 215 3.09 -26.19 17.73
N GLU A 216 2.30 -26.05 16.67
CA GLU A 216 2.10 -24.78 15.98
C GLU A 216 0.84 -24.11 16.53
N ASN A 217 0.99 -22.99 17.21
CA ASN A 217 -0.13 -22.17 17.66
C ASN A 217 -0.48 -21.16 16.56
N ILE A 218 -1.48 -21.48 15.74
CA ILE A 218 -1.98 -20.57 14.70
C ILE A 218 -3.02 -19.62 15.32
N LYS A 219 -2.74 -18.31 15.31
CA LYS A 219 -3.74 -17.27 15.63
C LYS A 219 -4.31 -16.71 14.33
N GLU A 220 -5.60 -16.95 14.10
CA GLU A 220 -6.34 -16.43 12.94
C GLU A 220 -7.19 -15.22 13.36
N ILE A 221 -6.95 -14.06 12.75
CA ILE A 221 -7.81 -12.87 12.92
C ILE A 221 -8.45 -12.51 11.59
N VAL A 222 -9.77 -12.59 11.60
CA VAL A 222 -10.65 -12.35 10.46
C VAL A 222 -10.99 -10.86 10.40
N VAL A 223 -10.53 -10.13 9.38
CA VAL A 223 -10.88 -8.72 9.17
C VAL A 223 -12.18 -8.64 8.36
N GLU A 224 -13.11 -7.83 8.85
CA GLU A 224 -14.53 -7.76 8.53
C GLU A 224 -14.92 -7.64 7.03
N LYS A 225 -16.22 -7.81 6.75
CA LYS A 225 -16.84 -7.93 5.45
C LYS A 225 -16.65 -6.71 4.55
N ILE A 226 -15.95 -6.90 3.44
CA ILE A 226 -15.90 -5.98 2.31
C ILE A 226 -17.07 -6.32 1.41
N HIS A 227 -18.03 -5.39 1.29
CA HIS A 227 -19.10 -5.50 0.31
C HIS A 227 -18.58 -4.95 -1.02
N ASP A 228 -18.28 -5.83 -1.97
CA ASP A 228 -18.06 -5.36 -3.33
C ASP A 228 -19.41 -4.94 -3.94
N ILE A 229 -19.48 -3.68 -4.39
CA ILE A 229 -20.70 -3.11 -4.98
C ILE A 229 -20.92 -3.70 -6.38
N TYR A 230 -19.87 -4.23 -7.01
CA TYR A 230 -19.92 -4.70 -8.40
C TYR A 230 -20.18 -6.20 -8.53
N ASP A 231 -19.68 -7.00 -7.59
CA ASP A 231 -20.05 -8.41 -7.43
C ASP A 231 -20.57 -8.51 -6.00
N ALA A 232 -21.83 -8.89 -5.78
CA ALA A 232 -22.46 -8.95 -4.45
C ALA A 232 -21.85 -10.05 -3.55
N GLU A 233 -20.53 -10.16 -3.49
CA GLU A 233 -19.71 -11.06 -2.71
C GLU A 233 -19.13 -10.30 -1.52
N GLU A 234 -19.17 -10.95 -0.36
CA GLU A 234 -18.55 -10.45 0.86
C GLU A 234 -17.16 -11.07 0.90
N LEU A 235 -16.15 -10.22 0.89
CA LEU A 235 -14.76 -10.63 0.95
C LEU A 235 -14.18 -10.21 2.29
N THR A 236 -13.31 -11.02 2.84
CA THR A 236 -12.75 -10.79 4.17
C THR A 236 -11.26 -10.97 4.07
N LEU A 237 -10.48 -9.91 4.31
CA LEU A 237 -9.03 -10.07 4.40
C LEU A 237 -8.71 -10.69 5.76
N VAL A 238 -7.87 -11.72 5.78
CA VAL A 238 -7.46 -12.38 7.01
C VAL A 238 -5.96 -12.30 7.08
N ILE A 239 -5.45 -11.89 8.23
CA ILE A 239 -4.03 -11.75 8.49
C ILE A 239 -3.71 -12.71 9.63
N ASN A 240 -2.75 -13.59 9.39
CA ASN A 240 -2.29 -14.57 10.36
C ASN A 240 -0.84 -14.32 10.74
N SER A 241 -0.51 -14.63 11.99
CA SER A 241 0.86 -14.89 12.41
C SER A 241 1.07 -16.40 12.54
N VAL A 242 2.15 -16.91 11.94
CA VAL A 242 2.59 -18.30 12.16
C VAL A 242 3.75 -18.25 13.15
N GLU A 243 3.54 -18.75 14.36
CA GLU A 243 4.63 -18.91 15.32
C GLU A 243 5.19 -20.33 15.18
N LEU A 244 6.43 -20.43 14.70
CA LEU A 244 7.23 -21.64 14.86
C LEU A 244 7.81 -21.59 16.27
N GLU A 245 7.41 -22.49 17.17
CA GLU A 245 8.13 -22.67 18.43
C GLU A 245 9.57 -23.09 18.09
N GLU A 246 10.54 -22.26 18.47
CA GLU A 246 11.97 -22.53 18.31
C GLU A 246 12.34 -23.78 19.08
N LYS A 247 12.89 -24.77 18.36
CA LYS A 247 13.50 -25.96 18.96
C LYS A 247 14.91 -25.58 19.37
N ILE A 248 15.19 -25.73 20.66
CA ILE A 248 16.50 -25.52 21.32
C ILE A 248 17.65 -26.14 20.48
N ASP A 249 18.67 -25.32 20.23
CA ASP A 249 19.82 -25.58 19.36
C ASP A 249 20.60 -26.87 19.67
N TRP A 250 20.99 -27.57 18.59
CA TRP A 250 22.19 -28.40 18.57
C TRP A 250 23.04 -28.05 17.33
N PRO A 251 24.38 -28.09 17.42
CA PRO A 251 25.25 -27.72 16.31
C PRO A 251 25.23 -28.82 15.24
N ILE A 252 24.91 -28.46 14.00
CA ILE A 252 25.04 -29.35 12.84
C ILE A 252 26.07 -28.73 11.88
N GLU A 253 27.10 -29.52 11.56
CA GLU A 253 28.17 -29.17 10.63
C GLU A 253 27.67 -28.95 9.18
N PRO A 254 28.36 -28.13 8.37
CA PRO A 254 27.87 -27.75 7.04
C PRO A 254 28.21 -28.81 5.98
N HIS A 255 27.21 -29.31 5.28
CA HIS A 255 27.39 -30.05 4.02
C HIS A 255 26.70 -29.34 2.85
N ARG A 256 27.57 -28.76 2.00
CA ARG A 256 27.49 -28.51 0.54
C ARG A 256 26.13 -28.24 -0.11
N THR A 257 25.97 -27.01 -0.59
CA THR A 257 25.01 -26.60 -1.63
C THR A 257 25.59 -26.79 -3.04
N GLY A 258 24.79 -27.36 -3.94
CA GLY A 258 25.04 -27.35 -5.38
C GLY A 258 24.32 -26.18 -6.05
N THR A 259 24.96 -25.58 -7.05
CA THR A 259 24.45 -24.44 -7.83
C THR A 259 23.67 -24.96 -9.03
N LEU A 260 22.48 -24.41 -9.29
CA LEU A 260 21.81 -24.53 -10.58
C LEU A 260 21.68 -23.13 -11.19
N ASP A 261 22.34 -22.98 -12.34
CA ASP A 261 22.31 -21.79 -13.19
C ASP A 261 21.18 -21.96 -14.20
N LEU A 262 20.31 -20.96 -14.32
CA LEU A 262 19.34 -20.86 -15.40
C LEU A 262 19.33 -19.42 -15.90
N THR A 263 20.19 -19.19 -16.87
CA THR A 263 20.16 -18.05 -17.78
C THR A 263 19.17 -18.28 -18.92
N GLU A 264 18.41 -17.21 -19.19
CA GLU A 264 17.88 -16.74 -20.47
C GLU A 264 16.61 -17.33 -21.12
N ILE A 265 15.95 -16.35 -21.79
CA ILE A 265 14.91 -16.36 -22.82
C ILE A 265 13.53 -15.97 -22.26
N SER A 266 12.86 -14.88 -22.67
CA SER A 266 12.90 -14.15 -23.94
C SER A 266 12.52 -12.68 -23.80
N GLU A 267 13.26 -11.82 -24.52
CA GLU A 267 12.80 -10.50 -24.97
C GLU A 267 11.80 -10.62 -26.13
N SER A 268 10.82 -9.71 -26.16
CA SER A 268 10.32 -8.95 -27.31
C SER A 268 8.79 -8.83 -27.35
N ASN A 269 8.31 -7.67 -26.90
CA ASN A 269 7.24 -6.90 -27.56
C ASN A 269 7.22 -5.51 -26.91
N LYS A 270 8.05 -4.59 -27.41
CA LYS A 270 8.04 -3.19 -27.03
C LYS A 270 6.95 -2.44 -27.80
N GLU A 271 5.72 -2.56 -27.33
CA GLU A 271 4.73 -1.50 -27.51
C GLU A 271 4.66 -0.71 -26.21
N GLY A 272 5.34 0.44 -26.18
CA GLY A 272 5.28 1.43 -25.10
C GLY A 272 5.42 0.85 -23.70
N GLU A 273 6.65 0.51 -23.31
CA GLU A 273 7.03 0.13 -21.95
C GLU A 273 6.53 1.22 -20.99
N PHE A 274 5.34 0.99 -20.45
CA PHE A 274 4.70 1.85 -19.48
C PHE A 274 5.31 1.42 -18.16
N ASP A 275 6.10 2.29 -17.54
CA ASP A 275 6.88 1.95 -16.34
C ASP A 275 6.02 1.13 -15.37
N GLU A 276 6.53 -0.04 -14.94
CA GLU A 276 5.92 -0.85 -13.87
C GLU A 276 5.69 -0.04 -12.59
N ASP A 277 6.30 1.13 -12.50
CA ASP A 277 6.09 2.14 -11.48
C ASP A 277 4.68 2.76 -11.49
N PHE A 278 3.84 2.50 -12.49
CA PHE A 278 2.43 2.93 -12.50
C PHE A 278 1.45 1.85 -12.08
N ASP A 279 1.92 0.64 -11.78
CA ASP A 279 1.04 -0.51 -11.56
C ASP A 279 0.23 -0.45 -10.25
N TRP A 280 0.54 0.53 -9.40
CA TRP A 280 -0.13 0.86 -8.16
C TRP A 280 -0.99 2.13 -8.23
N ILE A 281 -0.81 2.96 -9.28
CA ILE A 281 -1.60 4.18 -9.54
C ILE A 281 -2.96 3.74 -10.10
#